data_AF-A0A2V6I828-F1
#
_entry.id   AF-A0A2V6I828-F1
#
_cell.length_a   1.000
_cell.length_b   1.000
_cell.length_c   1.000
_cell.angle_alpha   90.00
_cell.angle_beta   90.00
_cell.angle_gamma   90.00
#
_symmetry.space_group_name_H-M   'P 1'
#
loop_
_entity.id
_entity.type
_entity.pdbx_description
1 polymer ?
#
loop_
_entity_poly.entity_id
_entity_poly.type
_entity_poly.pdbx_seq_one_letter_code
_entity_poly.pdbx_strand_id
1 'polypeptide(L)'
;MNTQFSTTPLPSLRRFAGFFLLILPICLALGQSTPVAPPVVYTGTDFSANVTAGPVVNVKQLASKSPGPAGSAGGETHFNRFPKLLPPMQDTGETAPQLPATALARLPEIPDSSFRGFIGLTHLDQRLYAGGGNQFSTEPPDQGLAVGNGFVLEGVNAAINVYDTNGIVQLPRPVSLDELFGLPPAINRTTGEFGVFAGDVSCLFDPETQRWFVMAWAQLNTRTGTPLRQSRLYLAVSQTDDPRGAYATYTFNTTGANAPDGNGPRIPDFPHFAVDRYGLFVNWQEFRINPDGS
;
A
#
# COMPACT_ATOMS: atom_id res chain seq x y z
N MET A 1 -56.14 17.16 17.67
CA MET A 1 -57.20 17.29 16.66
C MET A 1 -56.87 16.34 15.53
N ASN A 2 -57.66 15.29 15.38
CA ASN A 2 -57.41 14.12 14.53
C ASN A 2 -57.69 14.45 13.06
N THR A 3 -56.74 14.15 12.17
CA THR A 3 -56.94 14.14 10.72
C THR A 3 -57.28 12.72 10.27
N GLN A 4 -58.56 12.49 9.94
CA GLN A 4 -59.00 11.34 9.16
C GLN A 4 -58.90 11.66 7.67
N PHE A 5 -58.34 10.74 6.88
CA PHE A 5 -58.50 10.74 5.43
C PHE A 5 -59.33 9.52 5.00
N SER A 6 -60.29 9.82 4.14
CA SER A 6 -61.38 8.99 3.64
C SER A 6 -60.91 7.87 2.72
N THR A 7 -61.54 6.70 2.86
CA THR A 7 -61.42 5.53 1.99
C THR A 7 -62.61 5.43 1.04
N THR A 8 -62.40 5.69 -0.26
CA THR A 8 -63.25 5.14 -1.33
C THR A 8 -62.45 4.95 -2.62
N PRO A 9 -62.62 3.82 -3.34
CA PRO A 9 -61.73 3.41 -4.43
C PRO A 9 -62.24 3.89 -5.81
N LEU A 10 -61.31 4.27 -6.69
CA LEU A 10 -61.57 4.46 -8.12
C LEU A 10 -61.38 3.14 -8.88
N PRO A 11 -62.33 2.73 -9.74
CA PRO A 11 -62.27 1.48 -10.48
C PRO A 11 -61.50 1.65 -11.80
N SER A 12 -61.13 0.50 -12.38
CA SER A 12 -60.60 0.28 -13.73
C SER A 12 -59.10 0.49 -13.94
N LEU A 13 -58.32 -0.58 -13.68
CA LEU A 13 -57.21 -0.95 -14.56
C LEU A 13 -56.98 -2.48 -14.59
N ARG A 14 -58.08 -3.25 -14.61
CA ARG A 14 -58.04 -4.66 -15.01
C ARG A 14 -57.92 -4.72 -16.54
N ARG A 15 -56.72 -4.56 -17.10
CA ARG A 15 -56.40 -4.98 -18.49
C ARG A 15 -54.93 -5.01 -18.91
N PHE A 16 -53.97 -4.72 -18.03
CA PHE A 16 -52.53 -4.83 -18.35
C PHE A 16 -51.73 -5.83 -17.48
N ALA A 17 -52.39 -6.62 -16.63
CA ALA A 17 -51.72 -7.62 -15.79
C ALA A 17 -51.32 -8.92 -16.53
N GLY A 18 -51.75 -9.10 -17.78
CA GLY A 18 -51.57 -10.36 -18.52
C GLY A 18 -50.24 -10.54 -19.24
N PHE A 19 -49.47 -9.47 -19.48
CA PHE A 19 -48.25 -9.53 -20.30
C PHE A 19 -46.93 -9.38 -19.52
N PHE A 20 -46.98 -8.96 -18.26
CA PHE A 20 -45.77 -8.83 -17.41
C PHE A 20 -45.45 -10.09 -16.60
N LEU A 21 -46.36 -11.06 -16.52
CA LEU A 21 -46.21 -12.29 -15.73
C LEU A 21 -45.46 -13.42 -16.47
N LEU A 22 -45.08 -13.23 -17.73
CA LEU A 22 -44.40 -14.24 -18.55
C LEU A 22 -42.98 -13.88 -18.98
N ILE A 23 -42.51 -12.64 -18.77
CA ILE A 23 -41.15 -12.22 -19.11
C ILE A 23 -40.21 -12.22 -17.88
N LEU A 24 -40.76 -12.03 -16.67
CA LEU A 24 -39.97 -12.08 -15.43
C LEU A 24 -39.33 -13.44 -15.09
N PRO A 25 -39.91 -14.62 -15.44
CA PRO A 25 -39.26 -15.89 -15.11
C PRO A 25 -38.19 -16.31 -16.13
N ILE A 26 -38.14 -15.71 -17.33
CA ILE A 26 -37.17 -16.08 -18.38
C ILE A 26 -35.81 -15.39 -18.16
N CYS A 27 -35.80 -14.16 -17.62
CA CYS A 27 -34.55 -13.48 -17.26
C CYS A 27 -33.86 -14.08 -16.03
N LEU A 28 -34.60 -14.80 -15.17
CA LEU A 28 -34.04 -15.54 -14.02
C LEU A 28 -33.52 -16.94 -14.41
N ALA A 29 -33.93 -17.49 -15.54
CA ALA A 29 -33.52 -18.83 -15.98
C ALA A 29 -32.25 -18.83 -16.88
N LEU A 30 -31.78 -17.66 -17.32
CA LEU A 30 -30.54 -17.51 -18.10
C LEU A 30 -29.37 -16.90 -17.31
N GLY A 31 -29.56 -16.64 -16.02
CA GLY A 31 -28.46 -16.45 -15.07
C GLY A 31 -27.78 -17.79 -14.84
N GLN A 32 -27.02 -18.23 -15.85
CA GLN A 32 -26.19 -19.42 -15.78
C GLN A 32 -25.43 -19.39 -14.45
N SER A 33 -25.61 -20.47 -13.69
CA SER A 33 -24.77 -20.83 -12.56
C SER A 33 -23.32 -20.58 -12.95
N THR A 34 -22.73 -19.49 -12.45
CA THR A 34 -21.28 -19.43 -12.39
C THR A 34 -20.87 -20.66 -11.58
N PRO A 35 -19.98 -21.52 -12.09
CA PRO A 35 -19.45 -22.58 -11.25
C PRO A 35 -18.93 -21.89 -10.00
N VAL A 36 -19.54 -22.21 -8.86
CA VAL A 36 -19.00 -21.81 -7.56
C VAL A 36 -17.60 -22.40 -7.56
N ALA A 37 -16.59 -21.55 -7.74
CA ALA A 37 -15.22 -21.99 -7.60
C ALA A 37 -15.15 -22.75 -6.27
N PRO A 38 -14.53 -23.94 -6.23
CA PRO A 38 -14.38 -24.63 -4.96
C PRO A 38 -13.80 -23.63 -3.96
N PRO A 39 -14.32 -23.59 -2.71
CA PRO A 39 -13.85 -22.62 -1.73
C PRO A 39 -12.32 -22.69 -1.71
N VAL A 40 -11.69 -21.58 -2.07
CA VAL A 40 -10.24 -21.46 -2.00
C VAL A 40 -9.90 -21.70 -0.54
N VAL A 41 -9.22 -22.80 -0.26
CA VAL A 41 -8.71 -23.08 1.07
C VAL A 41 -7.53 -22.14 1.26
N TYR A 42 -7.80 -20.95 1.80
CA TYR A 42 -6.75 -20.06 2.25
C TYR A 42 -6.06 -20.75 3.43
N THR A 43 -4.80 -21.14 3.27
CA THR A 43 -3.95 -21.57 4.37
C THR A 43 -3.55 -20.33 5.18
N GLY A 44 -4.51 -19.79 5.94
CA GLY A 44 -4.27 -18.69 6.86
C GLY A 44 -3.54 -19.19 8.09
N THR A 45 -2.49 -18.48 8.50
CA THR A 45 -1.83 -18.70 9.79
C THR A 45 -2.15 -17.52 10.68
N ASP A 46 -2.60 -17.77 11.91
CA ASP A 46 -2.75 -16.71 12.90
C ASP A 46 -1.37 -16.26 13.38
N PHE A 47 -1.04 -14.99 13.13
CA PHE A 47 0.21 -14.35 13.53
C PHE A 47 0.02 -13.35 14.67
N SER A 48 -1.16 -13.28 15.30
CA SER A 48 -1.47 -12.35 16.39
C SER A 48 -0.51 -12.45 17.58
N ALA A 49 -0.04 -13.66 17.89
CA ALA A 49 0.96 -13.91 18.93
C ALA A 49 2.34 -13.28 18.63
N ASN A 50 2.61 -12.92 17.39
CA ASN A 50 3.88 -12.34 16.93
C ASN A 50 3.81 -10.82 16.75
N VAL A 51 2.74 -10.18 17.25
CA VAL A 51 2.50 -8.74 17.13
C VAL A 51 2.86 -8.03 18.42
N THR A 52 3.71 -7.01 18.32
CA THR A 52 4.05 -6.13 19.43
C THR A 52 3.56 -4.72 19.11
N ALA A 53 2.83 -4.11 20.05
CA ALA A 53 2.47 -2.70 19.96
C ALA A 53 3.71 -1.82 20.17
N GLY A 54 3.88 -0.84 19.28
CA GLY A 54 4.93 0.18 19.34
C GLY A 54 4.42 1.51 19.88
N PRO A 55 5.18 2.60 19.69
CA PRO A 55 4.77 3.93 20.10
C PRO A 55 3.57 4.44 19.29
N VAL A 56 2.88 5.44 19.84
CA VAL A 56 2.00 6.31 19.06
C VAL A 56 2.83 7.45 18.50
N VAL A 57 2.78 7.66 17.18
CA VAL A 57 3.49 8.77 16.51
C VAL A 57 2.49 9.74 15.90
N ASN A 58 2.79 11.04 15.87
CA ASN A 58 1.92 12.04 15.25
C ASN A 58 2.57 12.57 13.96
N VAL A 59 1.93 12.30 12.82
CA VAL A 59 2.48 12.61 11.48
C VAL A 59 2.66 14.11 11.28
N LYS A 60 1.66 14.92 11.67
CA LYS A 60 1.77 16.38 11.58
C LYS A 60 2.90 16.93 12.45
N GLN A 61 3.08 16.38 13.65
CA GLN A 61 4.18 16.77 14.53
C GLN A 61 5.54 16.36 13.92
N LEU A 62 5.66 15.14 13.38
CA LEU A 62 6.87 14.69 12.70
C LEU A 62 7.22 15.61 11.53
N ALA A 63 6.26 15.88 10.64
CA ALA A 63 6.44 16.77 9.50
C ALA A 63 6.81 18.20 9.92
N SER A 64 6.30 18.71 11.04
CA SER A 64 6.65 20.05 11.54
C SER A 64 8.05 20.18 12.13
N LYS A 65 8.73 19.06 12.42
CA LYS A 65 10.13 19.10 12.88
C LYS A 65 11.01 19.54 11.71
N SER A 66 11.98 20.41 12.01
CA SER A 66 13.00 20.82 11.05
C SER A 66 13.59 19.58 10.37
N PRO A 67 13.79 19.57 9.03
CA PRO A 67 14.32 18.42 8.29
C PRO A 67 15.74 17.98 8.70
N GLY A 68 16.28 18.36 9.85
CA GLY A 68 17.69 18.16 10.18
C GLY A 68 18.62 18.82 9.14
N PRO A 69 19.93 18.71 9.32
CA PRO A 69 20.84 19.00 8.21
C PRO A 69 20.57 17.96 7.12
N ALA A 70 20.18 18.42 5.93
CA ALA A 70 20.21 17.56 4.75
C ALA A 70 21.63 16.96 4.68
N GLY A 71 21.76 15.65 4.86
CA GLY A 71 23.02 14.97 4.61
C GLY A 71 23.52 15.33 3.20
N SER A 72 24.83 15.21 2.92
CA SER A 72 25.42 15.53 1.60
C SER A 72 24.88 14.62 0.48
N ALA A 73 23.61 14.80 0.14
CA ALA A 73 22.82 13.96 -0.74
C ALA A 73 23.18 14.12 -2.20
N GLY A 74 23.86 15.23 -2.54
CA GLY A 74 24.35 15.50 -3.88
C GLY A 74 25.44 14.53 -4.37
N GLY A 75 25.97 13.66 -3.51
CA GLY A 75 26.96 12.66 -3.90
C GLY A 75 26.36 11.39 -4.53
N GLU A 76 25.11 11.07 -4.22
CA GLU A 76 24.42 9.85 -4.70
C GLU A 76 23.57 10.13 -5.96
N THR A 77 23.15 11.38 -6.17
CA THR A 77 22.37 11.81 -7.34
C THR A 77 23.28 12.07 -8.54
N HIS A 78 23.46 11.04 -9.37
CA HIS A 78 24.15 11.20 -10.66
C HIS A 78 23.14 11.51 -11.77
N PHE A 79 22.81 12.80 -11.97
CA PHE A 79 21.85 13.28 -12.99
C PHE A 79 22.14 12.81 -14.44
N ASN A 80 23.31 12.22 -14.70
CA ASN A 80 23.74 11.72 -16.01
C ASN A 80 24.07 10.23 -16.06
N ARG A 81 23.74 9.44 -15.02
CA ARG A 81 23.95 7.99 -15.05
C ARG A 81 22.67 7.31 -15.54
N PHE A 82 22.34 7.47 -16.83
CA PHE A 82 21.55 6.44 -17.49
C PHE A 82 22.37 5.15 -17.38
N PRO A 83 21.82 4.03 -16.85
CA PRO A 83 22.51 2.76 -17.00
C PRO A 83 22.78 2.62 -18.49
N LYS A 84 24.06 2.40 -18.85
CA LYS A 84 24.39 2.04 -20.22
C LYS A 84 23.58 0.77 -20.47
N LEU A 85 22.49 0.90 -21.24
CA LEU A 85 21.69 -0.24 -21.64
C LEU A 85 22.69 -1.21 -22.26
N LEU A 86 22.99 -2.29 -21.54
CA LEU A 86 23.72 -3.38 -22.14
C LEU A 86 22.88 -3.80 -23.35
N PRO A 87 23.51 -4.13 -24.49
CA PRO A 87 22.75 -4.71 -25.60
C PRO A 87 21.85 -5.80 -25.01
N PRO A 88 20.60 -5.93 -25.49
CA PRO A 88 19.66 -6.90 -24.94
C PRO A 88 20.39 -8.22 -24.74
N MET A 89 20.25 -8.82 -23.54
CA MET A 89 20.77 -10.15 -23.27
C MET A 89 20.49 -11.01 -24.50
N GLN A 90 21.52 -11.66 -25.05
CA GLN A 90 21.31 -12.62 -26.12
C GLN A 90 20.25 -13.59 -25.63
N ASP A 91 19.11 -13.58 -26.30
CA ASP A 91 18.00 -14.46 -25.98
C ASP A 91 18.48 -15.90 -26.20
N THR A 92 18.79 -16.57 -25.09
CA THR A 92 19.27 -17.95 -25.07
C THR A 92 18.17 -18.91 -24.64
N GLY A 93 16.94 -18.40 -24.48
CA GLY A 93 15.76 -19.19 -24.18
C GLY A 93 15.17 -19.83 -25.43
N GLU A 94 14.41 -20.90 -25.25
CA GLU A 94 13.55 -21.41 -26.31
C GLU A 94 12.46 -20.37 -26.62
N THR A 95 12.30 -20.05 -27.91
CA THR A 95 11.26 -19.12 -28.36
C THR A 95 9.90 -19.80 -28.22
N ALA A 96 9.09 -19.35 -27.27
CA ALA A 96 7.68 -19.70 -27.23
C ALA A 96 7.01 -19.18 -28.52
N PRO A 97 6.04 -19.91 -29.12
CA PRO A 97 5.30 -19.41 -30.26
C PRO A 97 4.70 -18.05 -29.91
N GLN A 98 5.09 -17.03 -30.68
CA GLN A 98 4.59 -15.68 -30.50
C GLN A 98 3.07 -15.72 -30.68
N LEU A 99 2.32 -15.54 -29.57
CA LEU A 99 0.89 -15.31 -29.66
C LEU A 99 0.67 -14.08 -30.54
N PRO A 100 -0.37 -14.05 -31.40
CA PRO A 100 -0.66 -12.88 -32.20
C PRO A 100 -0.73 -11.66 -31.29
N ALA A 101 0.20 -10.71 -31.47
CA ALA A 101 0.17 -9.47 -30.73
C ALA A 101 -1.08 -8.72 -31.14
N THR A 102 -2.10 -8.71 -30.28
CA THR A 102 -3.21 -7.78 -30.42
C THR A 102 -2.61 -6.38 -30.37
N ALA A 103 -2.81 -5.58 -31.42
CA ALA A 103 -2.37 -4.20 -31.40
C ALA A 103 -2.88 -3.54 -30.11
N LEU A 104 -1.99 -2.96 -29.31
CA LEU A 104 -2.39 -2.18 -28.15
C LEU A 104 -3.39 -1.13 -28.66
N ALA A 105 -4.54 -1.04 -28.01
CA ALA A 105 -5.49 0.02 -28.31
C ALA A 105 -4.74 1.35 -28.24
N ARG A 106 -4.88 2.19 -29.27
CA ARG A 106 -4.30 3.53 -29.29
C ARG A 106 -4.73 4.22 -27.99
N LEU A 107 -3.76 4.56 -27.15
CA LEU A 107 -4.02 5.38 -25.96
C LEU A 107 -4.73 6.66 -26.45
N PRO A 108 -5.86 7.06 -25.86
CA PRO A 108 -6.45 8.35 -26.19
C PRO A 108 -5.39 9.41 -25.89
N GLU A 109 -4.94 10.09 -26.95
CA GLU A 109 -3.82 11.04 -26.95
C GLU A 109 -4.17 12.35 -26.20
N ILE A 110 -5.42 12.46 -25.75
CA ILE A 110 -5.96 13.58 -25.01
C ILE A 110 -6.57 12.97 -23.74
N PRO A 111 -6.04 13.28 -22.54
CA PRO A 111 -6.75 13.00 -21.30
C PRO A 111 -8.14 13.60 -21.44
N ASP A 112 -9.18 12.84 -21.11
CA ASP A 112 -10.52 13.41 -21.03
C ASP A 112 -10.44 14.71 -20.21
N SER A 113 -11.17 15.75 -20.63
CA SER A 113 -11.37 16.98 -19.86
C SER A 113 -11.82 16.74 -18.40
N SER A 114 -12.33 15.54 -18.11
CA SER A 114 -12.67 15.05 -16.77
C SER A 114 -11.49 14.50 -15.96
N PHE A 115 -10.34 14.19 -16.60
CA PHE A 115 -9.16 13.69 -15.91
C PHE A 115 -8.71 14.70 -14.85
N ARG A 116 -8.48 14.19 -13.64
CA ARG A 116 -7.91 14.92 -12.52
C ARG A 116 -6.73 14.11 -12.01
N GLY A 117 -5.64 14.79 -11.74
CA GLY A 117 -4.44 14.21 -11.16
C GLY A 117 -3.51 15.33 -10.70
N PHE A 118 -2.56 14.97 -9.85
CA PHE A 118 -1.54 15.89 -9.36
C PHE A 118 -0.20 15.15 -9.27
N ILE A 119 0.88 15.90 -9.22
CA ILE A 119 2.21 15.34 -8.97
C ILE A 119 2.29 15.01 -7.48
N GLY A 120 2.39 13.72 -7.19
CA GLY A 120 2.56 13.19 -5.85
C GLY A 120 4.01 13.25 -5.38
N LEU A 121 4.38 12.31 -4.52
CA LEU A 121 5.74 12.13 -4.03
C LEU A 121 6.70 11.77 -5.17
N THR A 122 7.84 12.46 -5.21
CA THR A 122 8.96 12.09 -6.08
C THR A 122 10.05 11.36 -5.30
N HIS A 123 10.92 10.64 -6.02
CA HIS A 123 12.14 10.09 -5.45
C HIS A 123 13.00 11.16 -4.76
N LEU A 124 13.10 12.35 -5.37
CA LEU A 124 13.81 13.49 -4.80
C LEU A 124 13.22 13.88 -3.44
N ASP A 125 11.90 13.89 -3.31
CA ASP A 125 11.22 14.24 -2.06
C ASP A 125 11.48 13.21 -0.97
N GLN A 126 11.36 11.92 -1.31
CA GLN A 126 11.67 10.80 -0.44
C GLN A 126 13.15 10.83 0.00
N ARG A 127 14.06 11.20 -0.91
CA ARG A 127 15.50 11.19 -0.64
C ARG A 127 15.97 12.41 0.16
N LEU A 128 15.45 13.61 -0.11
CA LEU A 128 15.97 14.86 0.46
C LEU A 128 15.15 15.39 1.64
N TYR A 129 13.84 15.15 1.66
CA TYR A 129 12.94 15.84 2.60
C TYR A 129 12.33 14.90 3.64
N ALA A 130 12.17 13.60 3.34
CA ALA A 130 11.72 12.61 4.32
C ALA A 130 12.83 12.23 5.31
N GLY A 131 12.49 12.05 6.61
CA GLY A 131 13.45 11.62 7.64
C GLY A 131 14.67 12.54 7.80
N GLY A 132 14.56 13.78 7.33
CA GLY A 132 15.68 14.71 7.24
C GLY A 132 16.80 14.30 6.28
N GLY A 133 16.43 13.62 5.19
CA GLY A 133 17.37 13.13 4.20
C GLY A 133 18.23 11.97 4.69
N ASN A 134 17.73 11.19 5.65
CA ASN A 134 18.35 9.97 6.20
C ASN A 134 17.79 8.67 5.58
N GLN A 135 17.04 8.79 4.49
CA GLN A 135 16.55 7.67 3.69
C GLN A 135 17.54 7.33 2.57
N PHE A 136 17.54 6.09 2.08
CA PHE A 136 18.31 5.71 0.89
C PHE A 136 17.62 6.15 -0.40
N SER A 137 18.39 6.26 -1.48
CA SER A 137 17.83 6.38 -2.83
C SER A 137 17.29 5.02 -3.26
N THR A 138 15.98 4.92 -3.43
CA THR A 138 15.31 3.63 -3.65
C THR A 138 14.63 3.62 -5.01
N GLU A 139 15.00 2.66 -5.87
CA GLU A 139 14.41 2.45 -7.18
C GLU A 139 14.39 0.93 -7.49
N PRO A 140 13.36 0.41 -8.20
CA PRO A 140 12.21 1.13 -8.75
C PRO A 140 11.22 1.62 -7.66
N PRO A 141 10.33 2.57 -7.98
CA PRO A 141 9.38 3.09 -7.00
C PRO A 141 8.23 2.13 -6.71
N ASP A 142 7.99 1.82 -5.44
CA ASP A 142 6.80 1.10 -4.97
C ASP A 142 5.78 2.09 -4.39
N GLN A 143 4.59 2.17 -5.00
CA GLN A 143 3.55 3.12 -4.61
C GLN A 143 2.44 2.46 -3.80
N GLY A 144 2.15 3.02 -2.63
CA GLY A 144 0.95 2.74 -1.84
C GLY A 144 0.03 3.95 -1.85
N LEU A 145 -1.25 3.80 -2.21
CA LEU A 145 -2.19 4.91 -2.29
C LEU A 145 -3.51 4.60 -1.58
N ALA A 146 -3.94 5.50 -0.70
CA ALA A 146 -5.23 5.45 -0.05
C ALA A 146 -5.99 6.77 -0.22
N VAL A 147 -7.29 6.70 -0.46
CA VAL A 147 -8.16 7.86 -0.63
C VAL A 147 -9.38 7.71 0.27
N GLY A 148 -9.70 8.76 1.02
CA GLY A 148 -10.76 8.73 2.01
C GLY A 148 -10.93 10.08 2.69
N ASN A 149 -12.14 10.40 3.15
CA ASN A 149 -12.42 11.59 3.98
C ASN A 149 -11.85 12.93 3.46
N GLY A 150 -11.82 13.11 2.14
CA GLY A 150 -11.30 14.33 1.50
C GLY A 150 -9.77 14.41 1.41
N PHE A 151 -9.05 13.36 1.80
CA PHE A 151 -7.60 13.24 1.74
C PHE A 151 -7.15 12.14 0.78
N VAL A 152 -5.91 12.29 0.32
CA VAL A 152 -5.14 11.28 -0.39
C VAL A 152 -3.87 11.06 0.43
N LEU A 153 -3.69 9.85 0.97
CA LEU A 153 -2.44 9.42 1.59
C LEU A 153 -1.67 8.62 0.54
N GLU A 154 -0.48 9.09 0.20
CA GLU A 154 0.42 8.43 -0.74
C GLU A 154 1.70 8.04 -0.02
N GLY A 155 2.12 6.80 -0.23
CA GLY A 155 3.44 6.30 0.08
C GLY A 155 4.19 6.00 -1.22
N VAL A 156 5.46 6.37 -1.28
CA VAL A 156 6.39 5.98 -2.34
C VAL A 156 7.68 5.51 -1.68
N ASN A 157 8.07 4.26 -1.93
CA ASN A 157 9.23 3.61 -1.34
C ASN A 157 9.23 3.71 0.20
N ALA A 158 10.04 4.63 0.73
CA ALA A 158 10.31 4.83 2.14
C ALA A 158 9.75 6.16 2.69
N ALA A 159 8.81 6.80 1.99
CA ALA A 159 8.18 8.05 2.44
C ALA A 159 6.68 8.06 2.22
N ILE A 160 5.96 8.80 3.07
CA ILE A 160 4.55 9.14 2.92
C ILE A 160 4.32 10.65 2.87
N ASN A 161 3.24 11.04 2.21
CA ASN A 161 2.71 12.40 2.26
C ASN A 161 1.18 12.36 2.20
N VAL A 162 0.56 13.48 2.59
CA VAL A 162 -0.89 13.65 2.57
C VAL A 162 -1.23 14.86 1.72
N TYR A 163 -2.21 14.66 0.84
CA TYR A 163 -2.79 15.68 -0.03
C TYR A 163 -4.29 15.79 0.24
N ASP A 164 -4.91 16.88 -0.18
CA ASP A 164 -6.36 16.88 -0.40
C ASP A 164 -6.68 16.24 -1.77
N THR A 165 -7.97 16.08 -2.05
CA THR A 165 -8.45 15.52 -3.34
C THR A 165 -8.14 16.40 -4.56
N ASN A 166 -7.68 17.64 -4.38
CA ASN A 166 -7.20 18.51 -5.45
C ASN A 166 -5.67 18.45 -5.62
N GLY A 167 -4.97 17.65 -4.82
CA GLY A 167 -3.51 17.53 -4.85
C GLY A 167 -2.77 18.60 -4.05
N ILE A 168 -3.47 19.35 -3.20
CA ILE A 168 -2.83 20.35 -2.34
C ILE A 168 -2.20 19.62 -1.16
N VAL A 169 -0.88 19.76 -1.05
CA VAL A 169 -0.07 19.20 0.03
C VAL A 169 -0.60 19.65 1.40
N GLN A 170 -0.79 18.69 2.30
CA GLN A 170 -1.36 18.91 3.65
C GLN A 170 -0.31 18.78 4.77
N LEU A 171 0.91 18.35 4.45
CA LEU A 171 2.04 18.28 5.38
C LEU A 171 3.18 19.17 4.89
N PRO A 172 3.91 19.87 5.79
CA PRO A 172 5.00 20.76 5.40
C PRO A 172 6.19 20.03 4.73
N ARG A 173 6.30 18.71 4.93
CA ARG A 173 7.26 17.82 4.24
C ARG A 173 6.75 16.38 4.26
N PRO A 174 7.28 15.50 3.39
CA PRO A 174 7.11 14.06 3.53
C PRO A 174 7.64 13.55 4.87
N VAL A 175 7.02 12.50 5.38
CA VAL A 175 7.45 11.76 6.58
C VAL A 175 8.04 10.43 6.11
N SER A 176 9.21 10.04 6.61
CA SER A 176 9.74 8.72 6.24
C SER A 176 8.96 7.59 6.92
N LEU A 177 8.97 6.40 6.33
CA LEU A 177 8.38 5.23 6.95
C LEU A 177 9.01 4.92 8.31
N ASP A 178 10.33 5.09 8.44
CA ASP A 178 11.01 4.92 9.74
C ASP A 178 10.46 5.88 10.80
N GLU A 179 10.23 7.16 10.43
CA GLU A 179 9.61 8.14 11.34
C GLU A 179 8.18 7.71 11.72
N LEU A 180 7.39 7.24 10.74
CA LEU A 180 6.02 6.79 10.95
C LEU A 180 5.94 5.55 11.85
N PHE A 181 6.88 4.62 11.73
CA PHE A 181 6.90 3.41 12.55
C PHE A 181 7.65 3.60 13.88
N GLY A 182 8.21 4.79 14.13
CA GLY A 182 8.98 5.09 15.34
C GLY A 182 10.33 4.35 15.39
N LEU A 183 10.92 4.10 14.23
CA LEU A 183 12.16 3.36 14.04
C LEU A 183 13.36 4.30 13.90
N PRO A 184 14.59 3.81 14.17
CA PRO A 184 15.81 4.51 13.77
C PRO A 184 15.83 4.71 12.24
N PRO A 185 16.41 5.83 11.75
CA PRO A 185 16.48 6.08 10.32
C PRO A 185 17.29 5.01 9.59
N ALA A 186 16.95 4.74 8.33
CA ALA A 186 17.68 3.84 7.44
C ALA A 186 19.21 4.05 7.46
N ILE A 187 19.66 5.30 7.44
CA ILE A 187 21.04 5.67 7.76
C ILE A 187 21.07 6.99 8.52
N ASN A 188 21.72 7.02 9.68
CA ASN A 188 22.06 8.28 10.32
C ASN A 188 23.32 8.86 9.65
N ARG A 189 23.13 9.82 8.74
CA ARG A 189 24.24 10.41 7.97
C ARG A 189 25.21 11.25 8.80
N THR A 190 24.88 11.58 10.05
CA THR A 190 25.81 12.25 10.97
C THR A 190 26.80 11.25 11.60
N THR A 191 26.35 10.02 11.89
CA THR A 191 27.17 9.00 12.58
C THR A 191 27.67 7.89 11.65
N GLY A 192 27.05 7.72 10.48
CA GLY A 192 27.27 6.61 9.56
C GLY A 192 26.59 5.31 9.96
N GLU A 193 25.76 5.33 11.01
CA GLU A 193 25.08 4.14 11.53
C GLU A 193 23.85 3.78 10.69
N PHE A 194 23.69 2.50 10.41
CA PHE A 194 22.54 1.95 9.69
C PHE A 194 21.41 1.57 10.66
N GLY A 195 20.17 1.81 10.23
CA GLY A 195 18.96 1.45 10.97
C GLY A 195 18.08 0.50 10.18
N VAL A 196 16.77 0.75 10.25
CA VAL A 196 15.77 -0.02 9.51
C VAL A 196 15.50 0.66 8.19
N PHE A 197 15.40 -0.12 7.13
CA PHE A 197 15.00 0.38 5.82
C PHE A 197 13.66 -0.26 5.46
N ALA A 198 12.58 0.45 5.76
CA ALA A 198 11.23 0.00 5.43
C ALA A 198 10.93 0.22 3.93
N GLY A 199 10.40 -0.81 3.28
CA GLY A 199 10.08 -0.83 1.85
C GLY A 199 8.72 -1.46 1.54
N ASP A 200 8.36 -1.41 0.25
CA ASP A 200 7.10 -1.90 -0.31
C ASP A 200 5.87 -1.43 0.45
N VAL A 201 5.70 -0.10 0.46
CA VAL A 201 4.60 0.53 1.18
C VAL A 201 3.25 0.18 0.57
N SER A 202 2.34 -0.27 1.42
CA SER A 202 0.91 -0.44 1.13
C SER A 202 0.09 0.49 2.01
N CYS A 203 -0.89 1.17 1.41
CA CYS A 203 -1.75 2.14 2.09
C CYS A 203 -3.22 1.77 1.88
N LEU A 204 -4.04 1.90 2.92
CA LEU A 204 -5.48 1.65 2.84
C LEU A 204 -6.24 2.61 3.75
N PHE A 205 -7.40 3.09 3.29
CA PHE A 205 -8.40 3.73 4.14
C PHE A 205 -9.60 2.82 4.25
N ASP A 206 -9.99 2.48 5.48
CA ASP A 206 -11.19 1.70 5.74
C ASP A 206 -12.36 2.63 6.10
N PRO A 207 -13.43 2.69 5.28
CA PRO A 207 -14.58 3.52 5.57
C PRO A 207 -15.43 3.02 6.73
N GLU A 208 -15.35 1.74 7.12
CA GLU A 208 -16.14 1.22 8.26
C GLU A 208 -15.56 1.71 9.60
N THR A 209 -14.26 1.53 9.80
CA THR A 209 -13.58 2.00 11.02
C THR A 209 -13.17 3.47 10.96
N GLN A 210 -13.22 4.09 9.77
CA GLN A 210 -12.72 5.45 9.52
C GLN A 210 -11.25 5.57 9.91
N ARG A 211 -10.42 4.61 9.51
CA ARG A 211 -8.99 4.54 9.85
C ARG A 211 -8.12 4.39 8.61
N TRP A 212 -6.93 4.97 8.72
CA TRP A 212 -5.87 4.91 7.73
C TRP A 212 -4.83 3.90 8.18
N PHE A 213 -4.45 3.03 7.27
CA PHE A 213 -3.50 1.95 7.49
C PHE A 213 -2.32 2.15 6.54
N VAL A 214 -1.10 2.04 7.08
CA VAL A 214 0.14 2.04 6.31
C VAL A 214 0.96 0.84 6.75
N MET A 215 1.38 0.02 5.80
CA MET A 215 2.16 -1.18 6.03
C MET A 215 3.42 -1.17 5.19
N ALA A 216 4.50 -1.72 5.72
CA ALA A 216 5.75 -1.91 5.01
C ALA A 216 6.56 -3.02 5.67
N TRP A 217 7.51 -3.62 4.95
CA TRP A 217 8.41 -4.62 5.52
C TRP A 217 9.83 -4.08 5.65
N ALA A 218 10.66 -4.76 6.46
CA ALA A 218 12.10 -4.59 6.41
C ALA A 218 12.85 -5.86 6.79
N GLN A 219 14.02 -6.06 6.19
CA GLN A 219 15.08 -6.88 6.77
C GLN A 219 15.90 -6.01 7.74
N LEU A 220 16.22 -6.55 8.90
CA LEU A 220 16.99 -5.82 9.89
C LEU A 220 18.47 -5.83 9.53
N ASN A 221 19.17 -4.77 9.90
CA ASN A 221 20.61 -4.65 9.71
C ASN A 221 21.30 -4.46 11.07
N THR A 222 22.57 -4.87 11.15
CA THR A 222 23.46 -4.36 12.18
C THR A 222 23.68 -2.87 11.99
N ARG A 223 24.19 -2.20 13.03
CA ARG A 223 24.55 -0.77 13.00
C ARG A 223 25.60 -0.42 11.93
N THR A 224 26.36 -1.39 11.45
CA THR A 224 27.35 -1.25 10.37
C THR A 224 26.79 -1.57 8.98
N GLY A 225 25.49 -1.86 8.87
CA GLY A 225 24.81 -2.14 7.60
C GLY A 225 24.88 -3.59 7.13
N THR A 226 25.41 -4.52 7.94
CA THR A 226 25.37 -5.95 7.62
C THR A 226 23.93 -6.48 7.80
N PRO A 227 23.32 -7.08 6.76
CA PRO A 227 21.99 -7.68 6.87
C PRO A 227 21.94 -8.80 7.92
N LEU A 228 20.85 -8.83 8.68
CA LEU A 228 20.57 -9.86 9.66
C LEU A 228 19.56 -10.85 9.09
N ARG A 229 19.59 -12.09 9.62
CA ARG A 229 18.57 -13.10 9.32
C ARG A 229 17.30 -12.88 10.11
N GLN A 230 16.78 -11.66 10.04
CA GLN A 230 15.64 -11.16 10.78
C GLN A 230 14.84 -10.22 9.88
N SER A 231 13.54 -10.45 9.79
CA SER A 231 12.62 -9.58 9.05
C SER A 231 11.45 -9.18 9.93
N ARG A 232 10.88 -8.03 9.62
CA ARG A 232 9.70 -7.48 10.28
C ARG A 232 8.72 -6.99 9.24
N LEU A 233 7.45 -7.03 9.60
CA LEU A 233 6.41 -6.24 8.97
C LEU A 233 5.99 -5.17 9.98
N TYR A 234 5.73 -3.97 9.51
CA TYR A 234 5.30 -2.84 10.31
C TYR A 234 3.93 -2.39 9.85
N LEU A 235 3.09 -2.00 10.80
CA LEU A 235 1.78 -1.43 10.55
C LEU A 235 1.62 -0.16 11.37
N ALA A 236 1.13 0.89 10.74
CA ALA A 236 0.66 2.10 11.40
C ALA A 236 -0.84 2.25 11.12
N VAL A 237 -1.63 2.42 12.17
CA VAL A 237 -3.08 2.64 12.08
C VAL A 237 -3.40 3.99 12.71
N SER A 238 -4.07 4.88 11.96
CA SER A 238 -4.46 6.18 12.50
C SER A 238 -5.35 6.02 13.75
N GLN A 239 -5.37 7.00 14.63
CA GLN A 239 -6.28 7.01 15.79
C GLN A 239 -7.61 7.69 15.47
N THR A 240 -7.64 8.48 14.39
CA THR A 240 -8.80 9.23 13.92
C THR A 240 -8.98 9.05 12.41
N ASP A 241 -10.00 9.70 11.88
CA ASP A 241 -10.36 9.80 10.47
C ASP A 241 -9.46 10.76 9.67
N ASP A 242 -8.54 11.47 10.33
CA ASP A 242 -7.57 12.40 9.74
C ASP A 242 -6.20 11.71 9.56
N PRO A 243 -5.71 11.51 8.32
CA PRO A 243 -4.46 10.82 8.05
C PRO A 243 -3.21 11.60 8.51
N ARG A 244 -3.35 12.87 8.92
CA ARG A 244 -2.25 13.71 9.39
C ARG A 244 -2.03 13.56 10.90
N GLY A 245 -2.94 12.87 11.59
CA GLY A 245 -3.00 12.77 13.03
C GLY A 245 -2.00 11.78 13.64
N ALA A 246 -2.43 11.19 14.76
CA ALA A 246 -1.67 10.17 15.48
C ALA A 246 -1.90 8.77 14.90
N TYR A 247 -0.86 7.95 14.88
CA TYR A 247 -0.89 6.54 14.46
C TYR A 247 -0.40 5.65 15.59
N ALA A 248 -1.17 4.61 15.91
CA ALA A 248 -0.68 3.49 16.69
C ALA A 248 0.16 2.57 15.79
N THR A 249 1.36 2.23 16.23
CA THR A 249 2.27 1.37 15.47
C THR A 249 2.28 -0.06 16.01
N TYR A 250 2.51 -1.01 15.12
CA TYR A 250 2.59 -2.44 15.43
C TYR A 250 3.74 -3.05 14.63
N THR A 251 4.46 -3.97 15.26
CA THR A 251 5.54 -4.74 14.64
C THR A 251 5.19 -6.21 14.67
N PHE A 252 5.25 -6.86 13.51
CA PHE A 252 5.04 -8.29 13.34
C PHE A 252 6.41 -8.94 13.15
N ASN A 253 6.72 -9.96 13.94
CA ASN A 253 7.91 -10.76 13.70
C ASN A 253 7.64 -11.78 12.59
N THR A 254 8.10 -11.45 11.38
CA THR A 254 7.93 -12.26 10.17
C THR A 254 9.15 -13.14 9.85
N THR A 255 10.17 -13.14 10.71
CA THR A 255 11.43 -13.87 10.47
C THR A 255 11.22 -15.34 10.15
N GLY A 256 10.25 -15.99 10.80
CA GLY A 256 9.98 -17.42 10.57
C GLY A 256 11.15 -18.34 10.91
N ALA A 257 12.06 -17.95 11.81
CA ALA A 257 13.36 -18.62 12.01
C ALA A 257 13.26 -20.13 12.29
N ASN A 258 12.20 -20.56 12.97
CA ASN A 258 11.94 -21.96 13.34
C ASN A 258 10.67 -22.49 12.66
N ALA A 259 10.33 -21.97 11.47
CA ALA A 259 9.15 -22.41 10.74
C ALA A 259 9.22 -23.95 10.49
N PRO A 260 8.15 -24.71 10.78
CA PRO A 260 8.16 -26.18 10.67
C PRO A 260 8.44 -26.71 9.26
N ASP A 261 8.24 -25.88 8.25
CA ASP A 261 8.52 -26.17 6.84
C ASP A 261 10.01 -26.14 6.50
N GLY A 262 10.88 -25.75 7.43
CA GLY A 262 12.33 -25.64 7.23
C GLY A 262 12.75 -24.51 6.29
N ASN A 263 11.82 -23.59 5.94
CA ASN A 263 12.07 -22.48 5.03
C ASN A 263 12.50 -21.19 5.75
N GLY A 264 12.68 -21.23 7.07
CA GLY A 264 13.14 -20.07 7.83
C GLY A 264 14.65 -19.82 7.69
N PRO A 265 15.12 -18.58 7.92
CA PRO A 265 14.43 -17.29 7.99
C PRO A 265 14.03 -16.72 6.62
N ARG A 266 13.07 -15.78 6.58
CA ARG A 266 12.51 -15.24 5.33
C ARG A 266 12.08 -13.78 5.42
N ILE A 267 11.92 -13.16 4.25
CA ILE A 267 11.45 -11.79 4.05
C ILE A 267 9.99 -11.80 3.58
N PRO A 268 9.10 -10.94 4.12
CA PRO A 268 7.72 -10.78 3.66
C PRO A 268 7.64 -9.69 2.58
N ASP A 269 8.11 -10.00 1.39
CA ASP A 269 8.23 -9.07 0.25
C ASP A 269 6.86 -8.67 -0.30
N PHE A 270 6.75 -7.42 -0.73
CA PHE A 270 5.57 -6.82 -1.36
C PHE A 270 4.24 -7.06 -0.60
N PRO A 271 4.16 -6.68 0.70
CA PRO A 271 3.00 -6.97 1.52
C PRO A 271 1.78 -6.19 1.04
N HIS A 272 0.67 -6.90 0.91
CA HIS A 272 -0.66 -6.35 0.67
C HIS A 272 -1.57 -6.74 1.82
N PHE A 273 -2.60 -5.92 2.05
CA PHE A 273 -3.54 -6.22 3.10
C PHE A 273 -4.93 -5.68 2.78
N ALA A 274 -5.91 -6.29 3.45
CA ALA A 274 -7.30 -5.87 3.46
C ALA A 274 -7.80 -5.85 4.90
N VAL A 275 -8.80 -5.02 5.16
CA VAL A 275 -9.45 -4.92 6.47
C VAL A 275 -10.95 -5.08 6.26
N ASP A 276 -11.59 -5.80 7.16
CA ASP A 276 -13.04 -5.79 7.32
C ASP A 276 -13.44 -5.86 8.81
N ARG A 277 -14.73 -5.95 9.09
CA ARG A 277 -15.28 -6.14 10.45
C ARG A 277 -14.74 -7.33 11.24
N TYR A 278 -14.11 -8.32 10.59
CA TYR A 278 -13.57 -9.52 11.22
C TYR A 278 -12.07 -9.43 11.48
N GLY A 279 -11.34 -8.61 10.71
CA GLY A 279 -9.95 -8.32 11.04
C GLY A 279 -9.12 -7.77 9.90
N LEU A 280 -7.80 -7.86 10.12
CA LEU A 280 -6.76 -7.53 9.17
C LEU A 280 -6.29 -8.82 8.49
N PHE A 281 -6.38 -8.87 7.16
CA PHE A 281 -5.87 -9.95 6.33
C PHE A 281 -4.67 -9.45 5.58
N VAL A 282 -3.55 -10.16 5.69
CA VAL A 282 -2.28 -9.75 5.09
C VAL A 282 -1.76 -10.90 4.23
N ASN A 283 -1.29 -10.56 3.03
CA ASN A 283 -0.55 -11.46 2.16
C ASN A 283 0.78 -10.83 1.78
N TRP A 284 1.80 -11.67 1.56
CA TRP A 284 3.12 -11.27 1.09
C TRP A 284 3.76 -12.43 0.36
N GLN A 285 4.79 -12.13 -0.42
CA GLN A 285 5.66 -13.14 -1.02
C GLN A 285 6.80 -13.47 -0.05
N GLU A 286 7.22 -14.73 0.01
CA GLU A 286 8.28 -15.15 0.93
C GLU A 286 9.57 -15.51 0.19
N PHE A 287 10.66 -14.84 0.56
CA PHE A 287 12.01 -15.12 0.07
C PHE A 287 12.91 -15.54 1.22
N ARG A 288 13.70 -16.59 1.04
CA ARG A 288 14.62 -17.09 2.09
C ARG A 288 15.74 -16.08 2.33
N ILE A 289 16.13 -15.91 3.59
CA ILE A 289 17.35 -15.22 3.99
C ILE A 289 18.45 -16.24 4.22
N ASN A 290 19.49 -16.15 3.40
CA ASN A 290 20.67 -17.00 3.42
C ASN A 290 21.47 -16.84 4.72
N PRO A 291 22.39 -17.78 5.03
CA PRO A 291 23.23 -17.70 6.22
C PRO A 291 24.08 -16.42 6.32
N ASP A 292 24.45 -15.82 5.18
CA ASP A 292 25.20 -14.56 5.09
C ASP A 292 24.33 -13.30 5.19
N GLY A 293 23.00 -13.47 5.25
CA GLY A 293 22.04 -12.38 5.29
C GLY A 293 21.52 -11.92 3.93
N SER A 294 21.97 -12.52 2.82
CA SER A 294 21.39 -12.25 1.49
C SER A 294 20.03 -12.89 1.26
#